data_AF-A0A7W1SFP0-F1
#
_entry.id   AF-A0A7W1SFP0-F1
#
_cell.length_a   1.000
_cell.length_b   1.000
_cell.length_c   1.000
_cell.angle_alpha   90.00
_cell.angle_beta   90.00
_cell.angle_gamma   90.00
#
_symmetry.space_group_name_H-M   'P 1'
#
loop_
_entity.id
_entity.type
_entity.pdbx_description
1 polymer ?
#
loop_
_entity_poly.entity_id
_entity_poly.type
_entity_poly.pdbx_seq_one_letter_code
_entity_poly.pdbx_strand_id
1 'polypeptide(L)'
;MKSRAVRLTLFLLFVIAAGATAYLFWLGEARMRSEGAAARSHDAHVLAVIRDIDQLRSSQLAYVAAGQGDQFWAGKVATALTELKNSMERLRASSISTDAQAAADNALAILQDFERMDRRARDYARTGQRLLASDLIFSDGLELTAASADAIHRAGVAERQAQDETLEGVRRRQLYAMGSAAAAALLVILLLLPVPGHAAPAAAILKAEPATETVADSLEIAPMLEEGWSRAAPVTPPAPAPELIETQASAAPQSSVELASIASICSDLARVTDTRALPALLERSAATLDASGIVLWIADPDGRELSPIITHGYPASVVTRLGTILRDAENATAAALRTSLLQTVKSDAVSGGAIAAPLVTPSGCVGVMAAEVRNGGEQDATKLAAATIVAAQLATLVGPPSSKAHAEATG
;
A
#
# COMPACT_ATOMS: atom_id res chain seq x y z
N MET A 1 42.29 -8.96 -30.70
CA MET A 1 41.34 -9.53 -31.69
C MET A 1 41.17 -8.56 -32.88
N LYS A 2 41.68 -8.93 -34.07
CA LYS A 2 41.76 -8.01 -35.25
C LYS A 2 40.62 -8.15 -36.27
N SER A 3 39.86 -9.25 -36.28
CA SER A 3 38.80 -9.43 -37.29
C SER A 3 37.50 -8.74 -36.89
N ARG A 4 36.98 -7.89 -37.79
CA ARG A 4 35.69 -7.20 -37.62
C ARG A 4 34.52 -8.19 -37.54
N ALA A 5 34.63 -9.33 -38.22
CA ALA A 5 33.63 -10.40 -38.21
C ALA A 5 33.40 -10.98 -36.82
N VAL A 6 34.45 -11.28 -36.06
CA VAL A 6 34.31 -11.85 -34.69
C VAL A 6 33.66 -10.86 -33.74
N ARG A 7 33.96 -9.56 -33.87
CA ARG A 7 33.30 -8.52 -33.06
C ARG A 7 31.80 -8.41 -33.39
N LEU A 8 31.45 -8.53 -34.67
CA LEU A 8 30.06 -8.45 -35.11
C LEU A 8 29.26 -9.66 -34.63
N THR A 9 29.83 -10.87 -34.69
CA THR A 9 29.17 -12.09 -34.17
C THR A 9 28.96 -12.03 -32.66
N LEU A 10 29.95 -11.56 -31.90
CA LEU A 10 29.83 -11.40 -30.44
C LEU A 10 28.78 -10.35 -30.06
N PHE A 11 28.73 -9.22 -30.79
CA PHE A 11 27.71 -8.21 -30.58
C PHE A 11 26.30 -8.75 -30.85
N LEU A 12 26.12 -9.50 -31.94
CA LEU A 12 24.83 -10.09 -32.29
C LEU A 12 24.36 -11.12 -31.24
N LEU A 13 25.28 -11.93 -30.72
CA LEU A 13 25.00 -12.88 -29.65
C LEU A 13 24.64 -12.18 -28.33
N PHE A 14 25.29 -11.06 -28.02
CA PHE A 14 24.94 -10.22 -26.88
C PHE A 14 23.53 -9.63 -27.01
N VAL A 15 23.18 -9.10 -28.19
CA VAL A 15 21.84 -8.54 -28.43
C VAL A 15 20.75 -9.61 -28.28
N ILE A 16 20.98 -10.83 -28.77
CA ILE A 16 20.04 -11.95 -28.61
C ILE A 16 19.90 -12.32 -27.12
N ALA A 17 21.00 -12.41 -26.37
CA ALA A 17 20.96 -12.71 -24.93
C ALA A 17 20.25 -11.60 -24.13
N ALA A 18 20.50 -10.33 -24.47
CA ALA A 18 19.82 -9.17 -23.88
C ALA A 18 18.31 -9.17 -24.21
N GLY A 19 17.92 -9.50 -25.43
CA GLY A 19 16.51 -9.63 -25.83
C GLY A 19 15.80 -10.76 -25.08
N ALA A 20 16.44 -11.93 -24.96
CA ALA A 20 15.88 -13.07 -24.24
C ALA A 20 15.69 -12.79 -22.73
N THR A 21 16.65 -12.11 -22.10
CA THR A 21 16.56 -11.71 -20.69
C THR A 21 15.48 -10.65 -20.46
N ALA A 22 15.37 -9.65 -21.33
CA ALA A 22 14.29 -8.66 -21.28
C ALA A 22 12.90 -9.31 -21.44
N TYR A 23 12.77 -10.32 -22.33
CA TYR A 23 11.52 -11.05 -22.52
C TYR A 23 11.14 -11.89 -21.29
N LEU A 24 12.10 -12.62 -20.69
CA LEU A 24 11.88 -13.38 -19.46
C LEU A 24 11.51 -12.47 -18.28
N PHE A 25 12.13 -11.28 -18.20
CA PHE A 25 11.80 -10.27 -17.20
C PHE A 25 10.36 -9.76 -17.38
N TRP A 26 9.98 -9.40 -18.61
CA TRP A 26 8.62 -8.95 -18.92
C TRP A 26 7.56 -10.02 -18.63
N LEU A 27 7.84 -11.29 -18.96
CA LEU A 27 6.94 -12.41 -18.65
C LEU A 27 6.82 -12.63 -17.14
N GLY A 28 7.92 -12.46 -16.40
CA GLY A 28 7.94 -12.50 -14.93
C GLY A 28 7.08 -11.39 -14.31
N GLU A 29 7.23 -10.15 -14.78
CA GLU A 29 6.40 -9.04 -14.32
C GLU A 29 4.91 -9.23 -14.65
N ALA A 30 4.59 -9.69 -15.85
CA ALA A 30 3.20 -9.94 -16.26
C ALA A 30 2.54 -10.97 -15.33
N ARG A 31 3.28 -12.02 -14.96
CA ARG A 31 2.83 -13.06 -14.02
C ARG A 31 2.67 -12.54 -12.59
N MET A 32 3.63 -11.76 -12.09
CA MET A 32 3.51 -11.10 -10.79
C MET A 32 2.31 -10.14 -10.72
N ARG A 33 2.01 -9.43 -11.83
CA ARG A 33 0.83 -8.56 -11.91
C ARG A 33 -0.48 -9.35 -11.84
N SER A 34 -0.59 -10.50 -12.52
CA SER A 34 -1.78 -11.36 -12.46
C SER A 34 -1.96 -12.00 -11.08
N GLU A 35 -0.87 -12.48 -10.47
CA GLU A 35 -0.90 -13.10 -9.14
C GLU A 35 -1.27 -12.06 -8.06
N GLY A 36 -0.72 -10.85 -8.15
CA GLY A 36 -1.08 -9.75 -7.25
C GLY A 36 -2.55 -9.27 -7.39
N ALA A 37 -3.13 -9.36 -8.59
CA ALA A 37 -4.55 -9.05 -8.77
C ALA A 37 -5.46 -10.11 -8.14
N ALA A 38 -5.11 -11.39 -8.27
CA ALA A 38 -5.82 -12.50 -7.62
C ALA A 38 -5.75 -12.39 -6.09
N ALA A 39 -4.57 -12.09 -5.53
CA ALA A 39 -4.37 -11.88 -4.10
C ALA A 39 -5.29 -10.77 -3.54
N ARG A 40 -5.31 -9.59 -4.19
CA ARG A 40 -6.19 -8.49 -3.79
C ARG A 40 -7.68 -8.85 -3.87
N SER A 41 -8.07 -9.62 -4.88
CA SER A 41 -9.46 -10.08 -5.01
C SER A 41 -9.86 -11.04 -3.90
N HIS A 42 -8.95 -11.91 -3.47
CA HIS A 42 -9.15 -12.82 -2.35
C HIS A 42 -9.30 -12.04 -1.03
N ASP A 43 -8.40 -11.09 -0.77
CA ASP A 43 -8.47 -10.22 0.40
C ASP A 43 -9.78 -9.43 0.48
N ALA A 44 -10.21 -8.87 -0.65
CA ALA A 44 -11.48 -8.17 -0.74
C ALA A 44 -12.67 -9.12 -0.46
N HIS A 45 -12.62 -10.36 -0.93
CA HIS A 45 -13.64 -11.38 -0.64
C HIS A 45 -13.67 -11.77 0.84
N VAL A 46 -12.52 -11.94 1.51
CA VAL A 46 -12.45 -12.22 2.96
C VAL A 46 -13.16 -11.12 3.74
N LEU A 47 -12.83 -9.85 3.45
CA LEU A 47 -13.44 -8.70 4.12
C LEU A 47 -14.93 -8.53 3.79
N ALA A 48 -15.36 -8.90 2.59
CA ALA A 48 -16.77 -8.92 2.23
C ALA A 48 -17.54 -9.96 3.07
N VAL A 49 -17.03 -11.20 3.16
CA VAL A 49 -17.66 -12.28 3.94
C VAL A 49 -17.78 -11.91 5.42
N ILE A 50 -16.76 -11.27 6.02
CA ILE A 50 -16.83 -10.82 7.42
C ILE A 50 -17.93 -9.77 7.62
N ARG A 51 -18.05 -8.79 6.70
CA ARG A 51 -19.13 -7.80 6.75
C ARG A 51 -20.50 -8.44 6.57
N ASP A 52 -20.63 -9.46 5.72
CA ASP A 52 -21.88 -10.18 5.52
C ASP A 52 -22.29 -10.97 6.76
N ILE A 53 -21.32 -11.50 7.53
CA ILE A 53 -21.57 -12.11 8.86
C ILE A 53 -22.11 -11.06 9.85
N ASP A 54 -21.54 -9.86 9.89
CA ASP A 54 -22.04 -8.78 10.73
C ASP A 54 -23.45 -8.33 10.33
N GLN A 55 -23.73 -8.27 9.03
CA GLN A 55 -25.06 -7.95 8.52
C GLN A 55 -26.08 -9.05 8.86
N LEU A 56 -25.69 -10.33 8.77
CA LEU A 56 -26.49 -11.47 9.19
C LEU A 56 -26.88 -11.34 10.67
N ARG A 57 -25.90 -11.03 11.53
CA ARG A 57 -26.12 -10.77 12.96
C ARG A 57 -27.12 -9.63 13.19
N SER A 58 -26.94 -8.49 12.53
CA SER A 58 -27.87 -7.36 12.68
C SER A 58 -29.31 -7.71 12.29
N SER A 59 -29.47 -8.53 11.24
CA SER A 59 -30.77 -9.00 10.77
C SER A 59 -31.41 -10.00 11.75
N GLN A 60 -30.61 -10.82 12.42
CA GLN A 60 -31.08 -11.74 13.46
C GLN A 60 -31.48 -11.01 14.74
N LEU A 61 -30.87 -9.87 15.07
CA LEU A 61 -31.32 -9.05 16.20
C LEU A 61 -32.65 -8.34 15.90
N ALA A 62 -32.82 -7.86 14.65
CA ALA A 62 -34.07 -7.24 14.21
C ALA A 62 -35.27 -8.21 14.22
N TYR A 63 -35.00 -9.51 14.05
CA TYR A 63 -35.98 -10.59 14.13
C TYR A 63 -36.71 -10.68 15.48
N VAL A 64 -36.04 -10.37 16.59
CA VAL A 64 -36.59 -10.50 17.96
C VAL A 64 -37.07 -9.16 18.53
N ALA A 65 -36.87 -8.06 17.81
CA ALA A 65 -37.31 -6.74 18.24
C ALA A 65 -38.85 -6.60 18.20
N ALA A 66 -39.43 -6.12 19.30
CA ALA A 66 -40.87 -5.97 19.42
C ALA A 66 -41.45 -5.04 18.34
N GLY A 67 -42.50 -5.49 17.64
CA GLY A 67 -43.21 -4.71 16.63
C GLY A 67 -42.67 -4.83 15.20
N GLN A 68 -41.63 -5.64 14.95
CA GLN A 68 -41.14 -5.93 13.60
C GLN A 68 -41.77 -7.20 13.03
N GLY A 69 -41.80 -7.33 11.69
CA GLY A 69 -42.40 -8.48 11.02
C GLY A 69 -41.50 -9.71 11.04
N ASP A 70 -41.76 -10.66 11.94
CA ASP A 70 -40.98 -11.90 12.15
C ASP A 70 -40.69 -12.66 10.83
N GLN A 71 -41.66 -12.71 9.91
CA GLN A 71 -41.51 -13.41 8.62
C GLN A 71 -40.55 -12.71 7.65
N PHE A 72 -40.56 -11.37 7.62
CA PHE A 72 -39.70 -10.59 6.72
C PHE A 72 -38.22 -10.79 7.11
N TRP A 73 -37.91 -10.65 8.40
CA TRP A 73 -36.55 -10.81 8.89
C TRP A 73 -36.06 -12.25 8.83
N ALA A 74 -36.93 -13.23 9.11
CA ALA A 74 -36.59 -14.65 8.93
C ALA A 74 -36.26 -15.00 7.46
N GLY A 75 -36.97 -14.38 6.51
CA GLY A 75 -36.66 -14.49 5.09
C GLY A 75 -35.30 -13.88 4.76
N LYS A 76 -35.03 -12.66 5.24
CA LYS A 76 -33.75 -11.98 5.03
C LYS A 76 -32.56 -12.75 5.61
N VAL A 77 -32.70 -13.32 6.81
CA VAL A 77 -31.68 -14.19 7.42
C VAL A 77 -31.46 -15.44 6.58
N ALA A 78 -32.51 -16.08 6.08
CA ALA A 78 -32.38 -17.26 5.21
C ALA A 78 -31.62 -16.95 3.90
N THR A 79 -31.95 -15.83 3.24
CA THR A 79 -31.23 -15.38 2.04
C THR A 79 -29.75 -15.11 2.35
N ALA A 80 -29.46 -14.37 3.42
CA ALA A 80 -28.09 -14.07 3.84
C ALA A 80 -27.29 -15.35 4.13
N LEU A 81 -27.90 -16.37 4.76
CA LEU A 81 -27.25 -17.67 4.99
C LEU A 81 -26.86 -18.38 3.70
N THR A 82 -27.73 -18.38 2.70
CA THR A 82 -27.44 -18.98 1.39
C THR A 82 -26.32 -18.23 0.68
N GLU A 83 -26.36 -16.90 0.66
CA GLU A 83 -25.33 -16.06 0.04
C GLU A 83 -23.97 -16.24 0.72
N LEU A 84 -23.96 -16.32 2.05
CA LEU A 84 -22.75 -16.49 2.83
C LEU A 84 -22.11 -17.87 2.61
N LYS A 85 -22.90 -18.95 2.58
CA LYS A 85 -22.43 -20.30 2.23
C LYS A 85 -21.76 -20.30 0.85
N ASN A 86 -22.43 -19.77 -0.16
CA ASN A 86 -21.89 -19.69 -1.52
C ASN A 86 -20.61 -18.84 -1.59
N SER A 87 -20.49 -17.81 -0.75
CA SER A 87 -19.30 -16.96 -0.69
C SER A 87 -18.13 -17.65 -0.01
N MET A 88 -18.38 -18.38 1.08
CA MET A 88 -17.37 -19.18 1.78
C MET A 88 -16.89 -20.37 0.93
N GLU A 89 -17.78 -21.03 0.19
CA GLU A 89 -17.40 -22.09 -0.78
C GLU A 89 -16.53 -21.54 -1.91
N ARG A 90 -16.85 -20.36 -2.44
CA ARG A 90 -16.03 -19.67 -3.44
C ARG A 90 -14.67 -19.28 -2.87
N LEU A 91 -14.64 -18.76 -1.64
CA LEU A 91 -13.40 -18.41 -0.95
C LEU A 91 -12.49 -19.64 -0.85
N ARG A 92 -13.02 -20.75 -0.33
CA ARG A 92 -12.33 -22.05 -0.23
C ARG A 92 -11.81 -22.53 -1.58
N ALA A 93 -12.64 -22.51 -2.62
CA ALA A 93 -12.26 -22.98 -3.96
C ALA A 93 -11.16 -22.12 -4.59
N SER A 94 -11.07 -20.84 -4.20
CA SER A 94 -10.05 -19.90 -4.66
C SER A 94 -8.76 -19.90 -3.83
N SER A 95 -8.77 -20.53 -2.64
CA SER A 95 -7.61 -20.60 -1.75
C SER A 95 -6.56 -21.57 -2.29
N ILE A 96 -5.30 -21.12 -2.29
CA ILE A 96 -4.12 -21.90 -2.67
C ILE A 96 -3.62 -22.72 -1.47
N SER A 97 -3.72 -22.16 -0.26
CA SER A 97 -3.25 -22.79 0.97
C SER A 97 -4.20 -23.86 1.48
N THR A 98 -3.67 -25.03 1.86
CA THR A 98 -4.44 -26.09 2.51
C THR A 98 -4.98 -25.65 3.87
N ASP A 99 -4.22 -24.81 4.59
CA ASP A 99 -4.63 -24.28 5.89
C ASP A 99 -5.77 -23.26 5.74
N ALA A 100 -5.72 -22.45 4.67
CA ALA A 100 -6.81 -21.55 4.32
C ALA A 100 -8.09 -22.32 3.94
N GLN A 101 -7.96 -23.40 3.17
CA GLN A 101 -9.07 -24.28 2.82
C GLN A 101 -9.69 -24.93 4.08
N ALA A 102 -8.86 -25.43 4.99
CA ALA A 102 -9.31 -26.03 6.25
C ALA A 102 -10.02 -25.01 7.16
N ALA A 103 -9.51 -23.77 7.23
CA ALA A 103 -10.15 -22.70 7.99
C ALA A 103 -11.50 -22.28 7.38
N ALA A 104 -11.61 -22.24 6.05
CA ALA A 104 -12.87 -21.98 5.35
C ALA A 104 -13.88 -23.13 5.55
N ASP A 105 -13.44 -24.39 5.55
CA ASP A 105 -14.27 -25.55 5.88
C ASP A 105 -14.79 -25.48 7.32
N ASN A 106 -13.96 -25.05 8.27
CA ASN A 106 -14.38 -24.81 9.64
C ASN A 106 -15.42 -23.68 9.73
N ALA A 107 -15.24 -22.58 8.99
CA ALA A 107 -16.22 -21.49 8.95
C ALA A 107 -17.59 -21.95 8.40
N LEU A 108 -17.60 -22.80 7.37
CA LEU A 108 -18.80 -23.42 6.82
C LEU A 108 -19.50 -24.32 7.84
N ALA A 109 -18.74 -25.12 8.60
CA ALA A 109 -19.29 -25.97 9.65
C ALA A 109 -19.97 -25.13 10.77
N ILE A 110 -19.31 -24.06 11.22
CA ILE A 110 -19.87 -23.12 12.21
C ILE A 110 -21.14 -22.45 11.66
N LEU A 111 -21.16 -22.09 10.38
CA LEU A 111 -22.35 -21.51 9.75
C LEU A 111 -23.52 -22.50 9.68
N GLN A 112 -23.25 -23.80 9.51
CA GLN A 112 -24.27 -24.84 9.59
C GLN A 112 -24.80 -25.02 11.03
N ASP A 113 -23.95 -24.89 12.04
CA ASP A 113 -24.37 -24.84 13.44
C ASP A 113 -25.27 -23.63 13.71
N PHE A 114 -24.89 -22.46 13.19
CA PHE A 114 -25.71 -21.25 13.27
C PHE A 114 -27.07 -21.45 12.62
N GLU A 115 -27.16 -22.05 11.43
CA GLU A 115 -28.44 -22.31 10.76
C GLU A 115 -29.33 -23.28 11.56
N ARG A 116 -28.74 -24.28 12.22
CA ARG A 116 -29.47 -25.17 13.14
C ARG A 116 -30.01 -24.40 14.35
N MET A 117 -29.17 -23.55 14.95
CA MET A 117 -29.55 -22.69 16.07
C MET A 117 -30.67 -21.72 15.67
N ASP A 118 -30.55 -21.06 14.51
CA ASP A 118 -31.51 -20.08 14.01
C ASP A 118 -32.88 -20.72 13.74
N ARG A 119 -32.92 -21.95 13.22
CA ARG A 119 -34.18 -22.72 13.10
C ARG A 119 -34.86 -22.93 14.44
N ARG A 120 -34.12 -23.31 15.50
CA ARG A 120 -34.67 -23.45 16.86
C ARG A 120 -35.18 -22.12 17.39
N ALA A 121 -34.42 -21.04 17.22
CA ALA A 121 -34.82 -19.70 17.63
C ALA A 121 -36.15 -19.28 16.97
N ARG A 122 -36.32 -19.60 15.68
CA ARG A 122 -37.57 -19.33 14.95
C ARG A 122 -38.75 -20.13 15.48
N ASP A 123 -38.53 -21.39 15.84
CA ASP A 123 -39.59 -22.24 16.40
C ASP A 123 -40.02 -21.74 17.79
N TYR A 124 -39.07 -21.28 18.62
CA TYR A 124 -39.40 -20.64 19.91
C TYR A 124 -40.19 -19.34 19.75
N ALA A 125 -39.80 -18.48 18.81
CA ALA A 125 -40.54 -17.26 18.54
C ALA A 125 -41.97 -17.53 18.04
N ARG A 126 -42.14 -18.50 17.13
CA ARG A 126 -43.46 -18.93 16.59
C ARG A 126 -44.39 -19.52 17.66
N THR A 127 -43.83 -20.22 18.64
CA THR A 127 -44.58 -20.83 19.76
C THR A 127 -44.83 -19.85 20.91
N GLY A 128 -44.50 -18.57 20.75
CA GLY A 128 -44.70 -17.52 21.76
C GLY A 128 -43.61 -17.45 22.82
N GLN A 129 -42.56 -18.27 22.75
CA GLN A 129 -41.43 -18.33 23.69
C GLN A 129 -40.34 -17.32 23.31
N ARG A 130 -40.70 -16.04 23.15
CA ARG A 130 -39.77 -14.99 22.66
C ARG A 130 -38.56 -14.76 23.55
N LEU A 131 -38.70 -14.93 24.88
CA LEU A 131 -37.57 -14.79 25.80
C LEU A 131 -36.51 -15.86 25.56
N LEU A 132 -36.93 -17.11 25.32
CA LEU A 132 -36.01 -18.22 25.05
C LEU A 132 -35.37 -18.10 23.66
N ALA A 133 -36.13 -17.62 22.67
CA ALA A 133 -35.58 -17.26 21.35
C ALA A 133 -34.52 -16.15 21.45
N SER A 134 -34.79 -15.12 22.27
CA SER A 134 -33.86 -14.01 22.50
C SER A 134 -32.59 -14.51 23.18
N ASP A 135 -32.71 -15.28 24.27
CA ASP A 135 -31.56 -15.82 25.00
C ASP A 135 -30.64 -16.65 24.09
N LEU A 136 -31.21 -17.52 23.25
CA LEU A 136 -30.46 -18.32 22.29
C LEU A 136 -29.73 -17.47 21.23
N ILE A 137 -30.37 -16.39 20.74
CA ILE A 137 -29.77 -15.49 19.74
C ILE A 137 -28.65 -14.65 20.37
N PHE A 138 -28.85 -14.13 21.59
CA PHE A 138 -27.89 -13.29 22.29
C PHE A 138 -26.73 -14.07 22.93
N SER A 139 -26.84 -15.39 23.08
CA SER A 139 -25.76 -16.28 23.52
C SER A 139 -25.13 -17.01 22.32
N ASP A 140 -25.67 -18.17 21.94
CA ASP A 140 -25.16 -19.03 20.88
C ASP A 140 -25.01 -18.29 19.55
N GLY A 141 -25.97 -17.41 19.19
CA GLY A 141 -25.92 -16.65 17.94
C GLY A 141 -24.72 -15.71 17.84
N LEU A 142 -24.39 -14.99 18.93
CA LEU A 142 -23.22 -14.12 18.97
C LEU A 142 -21.91 -14.91 18.95
N GLU A 143 -21.86 -16.02 19.68
CA GLU A 143 -20.67 -16.88 19.72
C GLU A 143 -20.38 -17.51 18.36
N LEU A 144 -21.40 -18.08 17.71
CA LEU A 144 -21.25 -18.74 16.41
C LEU A 144 -20.89 -17.75 15.30
N THR A 145 -21.46 -16.55 15.30
CA THR A 145 -21.11 -15.51 14.30
C THR A 145 -19.68 -15.01 14.49
N ALA A 146 -19.25 -14.77 15.74
CA ALA A 146 -17.87 -14.39 16.04
C ALA A 146 -16.87 -15.49 15.66
N ALA A 147 -17.16 -16.75 16.02
CA ALA A 147 -16.32 -17.90 15.68
C ALA A 147 -16.19 -18.11 14.16
N SER A 148 -17.28 -17.87 13.41
CA SER A 148 -17.27 -17.93 11.94
C SER A 148 -16.40 -16.83 11.34
N ALA A 149 -16.52 -15.58 11.82
CA ALA A 149 -15.69 -14.47 11.38
C ALA A 149 -14.19 -14.71 11.66
N ASP A 150 -13.85 -15.23 12.85
CA ASP A 150 -12.49 -15.59 13.22
C ASP A 150 -11.91 -16.72 12.34
N ALA A 151 -12.74 -17.70 11.95
CA ALA A 151 -12.32 -18.75 11.02
C ALA A 151 -12.03 -18.18 9.62
N ILE A 152 -12.83 -17.25 9.12
CA ILE A 152 -12.59 -16.57 7.83
C ILE A 152 -11.36 -15.66 7.88
N HIS A 153 -11.16 -14.94 8.99
CA HIS A 153 -9.95 -14.16 9.20
C HIS A 153 -8.69 -15.05 9.18
N ARG A 154 -8.71 -16.20 9.88
CA ARG A 154 -7.63 -17.19 9.84
C ARG A 154 -7.38 -17.72 8.44
N ALA A 155 -8.44 -17.96 7.66
CA ALA A 155 -8.30 -18.38 6.26
C ALA A 155 -7.53 -17.32 5.44
N GLY A 156 -7.88 -16.04 5.58
CA GLY A 156 -7.19 -14.95 4.91
C GLY A 156 -5.72 -14.81 5.32
N VAL A 157 -5.40 -14.95 6.60
CA VAL A 157 -4.01 -14.90 7.10
C VAL A 157 -3.18 -16.07 6.54
N ALA A 158 -3.73 -17.30 6.57
CA ALA A 158 -3.05 -18.48 6.05
C ALA A 158 -2.79 -18.40 4.53
N GLU A 159 -3.72 -17.80 3.78
CA GLU A 159 -3.56 -17.58 2.35
C GLU A 159 -2.46 -16.56 2.05
N ARG A 160 -2.42 -15.45 2.76
CA ARG A 160 -1.36 -14.43 2.62
C ARG A 160 0.03 -15.00 2.93
N GLN A 161 0.15 -15.77 4.00
CA GLN A 161 1.40 -16.39 4.37
C GLN A 161 1.92 -17.34 3.27
N ALA A 162 1.03 -18.16 2.70
CA ALA A 162 1.40 -19.03 1.57
C ALA A 162 1.83 -18.23 0.34
N GLN A 163 1.16 -17.11 0.05
CA GLN A 163 1.52 -16.24 -1.06
C GLN A 163 2.90 -15.58 -0.85
N ASP A 164 3.19 -15.09 0.35
CA ASP A 164 4.49 -14.50 0.67
C ASP A 164 5.63 -15.52 0.51
N GLU A 165 5.44 -16.75 0.97
CA GLU A 165 6.41 -17.84 0.78
C GLU A 165 6.66 -18.15 -0.70
N THR A 166 5.62 -18.12 -1.54
CA THR A 166 5.79 -18.31 -3.00
C THR A 166 6.55 -17.16 -3.65
N LEU A 167 6.29 -15.91 -3.22
CA LEU A 167 6.94 -14.71 -3.75
C LEU A 167 8.43 -14.65 -3.38
N GLU A 168 8.81 -15.03 -2.17
CA GLU A 168 10.22 -15.13 -1.76
C GLU A 168 10.99 -16.15 -2.62
N GLY A 169 10.37 -17.29 -2.92
CA GLY A 169 10.91 -18.30 -3.82
C GLY A 169 11.17 -17.76 -5.23
N VAL A 170 10.29 -16.89 -5.74
CA VAL A 170 10.44 -16.25 -7.06
C VAL A 170 11.52 -15.17 -7.05
N ARG A 171 11.54 -14.28 -6.04
CA ARG A 171 12.56 -13.21 -5.91
C ARG A 171 13.99 -13.77 -5.85
N ARG A 172 14.18 -14.86 -5.11
CA ARG A 172 15.49 -15.53 -5.00
C ARG A 172 15.97 -16.05 -6.36
N ARG A 173 15.07 -16.56 -7.22
CA ARG A 173 15.40 -16.98 -8.59
C ARG A 173 15.68 -15.80 -9.53
N GLN A 174 14.99 -14.67 -9.37
CA GLN A 174 15.23 -13.46 -10.15
C GLN A 174 16.61 -12.83 -9.84
N LEU A 175 17.05 -12.85 -8.58
CA LEU A 175 18.40 -12.40 -8.20
C LEU A 175 19.52 -13.21 -8.89
N TYR A 176 19.36 -14.53 -9.00
CA TYR A 176 20.31 -15.37 -9.76
C TYR A 176 20.27 -15.09 -11.27
N ALA A 177 19.10 -14.77 -11.83
CA ALA A 177 18.95 -14.42 -13.24
C ALA A 177 19.58 -13.05 -13.57
N MET A 178 19.42 -12.04 -12.71
CA MET A 178 20.05 -10.72 -12.90
C MET A 178 21.57 -10.78 -12.75
N GLY A 179 22.07 -11.58 -11.79
CA GLY A 179 23.51 -11.78 -11.59
C GLY A 179 24.21 -12.39 -12.80
N SER A 180 23.57 -13.36 -13.46
CA SER A 180 24.15 -14.00 -14.66
C SER A 180 24.13 -13.09 -15.90
N ALA A 181 23.08 -12.28 -16.08
CA ALA A 181 23.00 -11.33 -17.18
C ALA A 181 24.04 -10.18 -17.04
N ALA A 182 24.22 -9.65 -15.83
CA ALA A 182 25.21 -8.62 -15.55
C ALA A 182 26.65 -9.14 -15.73
N ALA A 183 26.94 -10.36 -15.27
CA ALA A 183 28.24 -11.00 -15.46
C ALA A 183 28.56 -11.25 -16.94
N ALA A 184 27.56 -11.70 -17.73
CA ALA A 184 27.73 -11.88 -19.16
C ALA A 184 27.99 -10.55 -19.90
N ALA A 185 27.26 -9.48 -19.54
CA ALA A 185 27.47 -8.16 -20.09
C ALA A 185 28.86 -7.61 -19.76
N LEU A 186 29.32 -7.76 -18.51
CA LEU A 186 30.66 -7.35 -18.07
C LEU A 186 31.75 -8.11 -18.83
N LEU A 187 31.58 -9.41 -19.05
CA LEU A 187 32.53 -10.25 -19.78
C LEU A 187 32.63 -9.85 -21.25
N VAL A 188 31.49 -9.54 -21.88
CA VAL A 188 31.46 -9.00 -23.26
C VAL A 188 32.17 -7.65 -23.34
N ILE A 189 31.92 -6.74 -22.39
CA ILE A 189 32.62 -5.45 -22.32
C ILE A 189 34.13 -5.66 -22.21
N LEU A 190 34.58 -6.50 -21.26
CA LEU A 190 35.99 -6.83 -21.06
C LEU A 190 36.66 -7.40 -22.33
N LEU A 191 35.95 -8.23 -23.11
CA LEU A 191 36.47 -8.80 -24.35
C LEU A 191 36.57 -7.78 -25.50
N LEU A 192 35.80 -6.69 -25.43
CA LEU A 192 35.71 -5.63 -26.45
C LEU A 192 36.64 -4.44 -26.16
N LEU A 193 37.21 -4.32 -24.95
CA LEU A 193 38.20 -3.29 -24.66
C LEU A 193 39.44 -3.47 -25.57
N PRO A 194 39.85 -2.43 -26.31
CA PRO A 194 41.05 -2.49 -27.14
C PRO A 194 42.28 -2.52 -26.23
N VAL A 195 43.04 -3.63 -26.28
CA VAL A 195 44.40 -3.67 -25.73
C VAL A 195 45.23 -2.63 -26.51
N PRO A 196 45.73 -1.54 -25.88
CA PRO A 196 46.65 -0.64 -26.54
C PRO A 196 47.87 -1.47 -26.97
N GLY A 197 48.11 -1.50 -28.28
CA GLY A 197 49.25 -2.22 -28.83
C GLY A 197 50.53 -1.65 -28.22
N HIS A 198 51.35 -2.51 -27.65
CA HIS A 198 52.72 -2.18 -27.28
C HIS A 198 53.42 -1.64 -28.54
N ALA A 199 53.56 -0.32 -28.63
CA ALA A 199 54.54 0.29 -29.50
C ALA A 199 55.91 0.01 -28.87
N ALA A 200 56.71 -0.82 -29.53
CA ALA A 200 58.09 -1.08 -29.15
C ALA A 200 58.93 0.23 -29.19
N PRO A 201 60.00 0.33 -28.40
CA PRO A 201 60.44 1.58 -27.79
C PRO A 201 61.43 2.36 -28.66
N ALA A 202 61.30 3.69 -28.67
CA ALA A 202 62.38 4.60 -29.06
C ALA A 202 63.07 5.07 -27.78
N ALA A 203 64.34 4.69 -27.62
CA ALA A 203 65.19 5.09 -26.52
C ALA A 203 65.55 6.59 -26.60
N ALA A 204 65.24 7.35 -25.56
CA ALA A 204 65.95 8.56 -25.18
C ALA A 204 65.88 8.74 -23.66
N ILE A 205 67.05 8.76 -23.05
CA ILE A 205 67.34 8.71 -21.63
C ILE A 205 67.03 10.07 -20.98
N LEU A 206 66.30 10.09 -19.86
CA LEU A 206 66.59 10.98 -18.75
C LEU A 206 66.27 10.27 -17.42
N LYS A 207 67.33 10.25 -16.61
CA LYS A 207 67.61 9.58 -15.34
C LYS A 207 66.72 10.08 -14.19
N ALA A 208 66.06 9.16 -13.49
CA ALA A 208 65.76 9.26 -12.05
C ALA A 208 65.35 7.88 -11.48
N GLU A 209 66.08 7.40 -10.48
CA GLU A 209 65.79 6.25 -9.61
C GLU A 209 66.09 6.73 -8.17
N PRO A 210 65.60 6.07 -7.10
CA PRO A 210 64.45 5.16 -6.96
C PRO A 210 63.54 5.52 -5.76
N ALA A 211 62.28 5.05 -5.75
CA ALA A 211 61.52 4.71 -4.52
C ALA A 211 60.19 4.04 -4.93
N THR A 212 60.18 2.70 -5.03
CA THR A 212 59.47 1.77 -4.14
C THR A 212 57.94 1.93 -4.03
N GLU A 213 57.28 0.95 -4.65
CA GLU A 213 56.06 0.24 -4.23
C GLU A 213 54.70 0.93 -4.34
N THR A 214 54.11 0.67 -5.51
CA THR A 214 52.73 0.23 -5.70
C THR A 214 52.14 -0.56 -4.53
N VAL A 215 51.12 0.04 -3.96
CA VAL A 215 49.80 -0.55 -3.69
C VAL A 215 49.57 -1.88 -4.43
N ALA A 216 49.66 -2.97 -3.68
CA ALA A 216 48.90 -4.19 -3.90
C ALA A 216 48.83 -4.93 -2.57
N ASP A 217 47.68 -4.89 -1.91
CA ASP A 217 47.30 -6.04 -1.10
C ASP A 217 45.77 -6.20 -1.07
N SER A 218 45.33 -7.27 -1.73
CA SER A 218 44.30 -8.19 -1.25
C SER A 218 42.93 -7.63 -0.85
N LEU A 219 42.00 -7.58 -1.82
CA LEU A 219 40.56 -7.71 -1.53
C LEU A 219 40.22 -9.21 -1.44
N GLU A 220 40.55 -9.80 -0.29
CA GLU A 220 39.96 -11.05 0.17
C GLU A 220 38.50 -10.79 0.58
N ILE A 221 37.56 -11.33 -0.19
CA ILE A 221 36.16 -11.43 0.22
C ILE A 221 36.08 -12.64 1.16
N ALA A 222 36.15 -12.37 2.47
CA ALA A 222 35.83 -13.35 3.50
C ALA A 222 34.31 -13.38 3.77
N PRO A 223 33.74 -14.57 4.07
CA PRO A 223 32.32 -14.73 4.37
C PRO A 223 32.06 -14.38 5.85
N MET A 224 31.13 -13.46 6.10
CA MET A 224 30.66 -13.14 7.46
C MET A 224 29.14 -13.31 7.52
N LEU A 225 28.73 -14.57 7.51
CA LEU A 225 27.45 -15.04 8.04
C LEU A 225 27.81 -16.11 9.06
N GLU A 226 27.50 -15.83 10.32
CA GLU A 226 27.40 -16.72 11.50
C GLU A 226 27.92 -15.93 12.72
N GLU A 227 27.07 -15.10 13.33
CA GLU A 227 27.09 -14.89 14.78
C GLU A 227 25.83 -14.13 15.26
N GLY A 228 24.94 -14.88 15.90
CA GLY A 228 24.25 -14.44 17.11
C GLY A 228 23.21 -13.31 17.01
N TRP A 229 21.94 -13.71 16.89
CA TRP A 229 20.83 -13.00 17.53
C TRP A 229 21.18 -12.76 19.01
N SER A 230 21.59 -11.55 19.39
CA SER A 230 21.67 -11.13 20.79
C SER A 230 20.45 -10.30 21.17
N ARG A 231 19.66 -10.89 22.05
CA ARG A 231 18.51 -10.35 22.78
C ARG A 231 18.82 -8.95 23.34
N ALA A 232 17.94 -7.98 23.10
CA ALA A 232 18.02 -6.64 23.69
C ALA A 232 18.03 -6.74 25.23
N ALA A 233 19.07 -6.18 25.86
CA ALA A 233 19.14 -6.01 27.30
C ALA A 233 18.43 -4.71 27.73
N PRO A 234 17.87 -4.64 28.97
CA PRO A 234 17.05 -3.51 29.41
C PRO A 234 17.91 -2.26 29.64
N VAL A 235 17.49 -1.14 29.07
CA VAL A 235 18.12 0.17 29.28
C VAL A 235 17.81 0.64 30.71
N THR A 236 18.87 0.82 31.50
CA THR A 236 18.80 1.49 32.81
C THR A 236 19.07 2.99 32.58
N PRO A 237 18.33 3.93 33.20
CA PRO A 237 18.49 5.36 32.92
C PRO A 237 19.82 5.92 33.48
N PRO A 238 20.52 6.82 32.76
CA PRO A 238 21.75 7.43 33.27
C PRO A 238 21.45 8.63 34.18
N ALA A 239 22.23 8.75 35.26
CA ALA A 239 22.34 9.94 36.11
C ALA A 239 23.34 10.96 35.50
N PRO A 240 23.27 12.26 35.88
CA PRO A 240 23.83 13.36 35.09
C PRO A 240 25.19 13.85 35.60
N ALA A 241 26.08 14.28 34.68
CA ALA A 241 27.09 15.35 34.84
C ALA A 241 28.00 15.44 33.60
N PRO A 242 28.71 16.55 33.34
CA PRO A 242 28.21 17.91 33.17
C PRO A 242 28.67 18.54 31.83
N GLU A 243 28.09 19.70 31.53
CA GLU A 243 28.33 20.58 30.38
C GLU A 243 29.79 20.69 29.90
N LEU A 244 30.00 20.44 28.61
CA LEU A 244 30.95 21.20 27.81
C LEU A 244 30.19 21.95 26.74
N ILE A 245 30.23 23.27 26.89
CA ILE A 245 29.70 24.26 25.95
C ILE A 245 30.52 24.13 24.66
N GLU A 246 29.91 23.52 23.64
CA GLU A 246 30.33 23.76 22.25
C GLU A 246 29.31 24.69 21.59
N THR A 247 29.78 25.93 21.47
CA THR A 247 29.31 27.03 20.66
C THR A 247 28.58 26.58 19.39
N GLN A 248 27.28 26.87 19.38
CA GLN A 248 26.42 26.83 18.20
C GLN A 248 27.00 27.72 17.09
N ALA A 249 27.48 27.09 16.02
CA ALA A 249 27.57 27.73 14.72
C ALA A 249 26.18 27.71 14.08
N SER A 250 25.48 28.84 14.18
CA SER A 250 24.25 29.11 13.46
C SER A 250 24.49 29.04 11.95
N ALA A 251 24.08 27.94 11.34
CA ALA A 251 23.81 27.88 9.90
C ALA A 251 22.33 28.20 9.71
N ALA A 252 22.03 29.06 8.73
CA ALA A 252 20.69 29.51 8.37
C ALA A 252 19.69 28.34 8.23
N PRO A 253 18.38 28.52 8.54
CA PRO A 253 17.40 27.47 8.42
C PRO A 253 17.13 27.22 6.94
N GLN A 254 17.86 26.30 6.34
CA GLN A 254 17.44 25.68 5.09
C GLN A 254 16.26 24.77 5.47
N SER A 255 15.06 25.16 5.07
CA SER A 255 13.81 24.43 5.28
C SER A 255 13.78 23.14 4.44
N SER A 256 14.76 22.26 4.63
CA SER A 256 14.71 20.90 4.11
C SER A 256 13.72 20.14 4.98
N VAL A 257 12.66 19.60 4.38
CA VAL A 257 11.74 18.72 5.07
C VAL A 257 12.54 17.60 5.74
N GLU A 258 12.45 17.50 7.06
CA GLU A 258 13.16 16.47 7.81
C GLU A 258 12.53 15.10 7.50
N LEU A 259 13.29 14.21 6.87
CA LEU A 259 12.78 12.91 6.43
C LEU A 259 12.22 12.06 7.59
N ALA A 260 12.74 12.27 8.81
CA ALA A 260 12.23 11.65 10.03
C ALA A 260 10.78 12.08 10.33
N SER A 261 10.42 13.35 10.09
CA SER A 261 9.06 13.86 10.26
C SER A 261 8.10 13.18 9.29
N ILE A 262 8.50 13.03 8.02
CA ILE A 262 7.71 12.29 7.01
C ILE A 262 7.53 10.83 7.42
N ALA A 263 8.62 10.15 7.84
CA ALA A 263 8.57 8.74 8.24
C ALA A 263 7.65 8.49 9.45
N SER A 264 7.64 9.42 10.42
CA SER A 264 6.69 9.38 11.53
C SER A 264 5.25 9.55 11.04
N ILE A 265 4.97 10.51 10.16
CA ILE A 265 3.62 10.69 9.58
C ILE A 265 3.17 9.41 8.87
N CYS A 266 4.03 8.78 8.07
CA CYS A 266 3.71 7.51 7.41
C CYS A 266 3.39 6.39 8.43
N SER A 267 4.19 6.28 9.50
CA SER A 267 4.00 5.28 10.54
C SER A 267 2.68 5.47 11.29
N ASP A 268 2.28 6.72 11.52
CA ASP A 268 1.02 7.04 12.20
C ASP A 268 -0.18 6.83 11.27
N LEU A 269 -0.07 7.22 9.99
CA LEU A 269 -1.08 6.94 8.96
C LEU A 269 -1.35 5.43 8.84
N ALA A 270 -0.31 4.60 8.90
CA ALA A 270 -0.45 3.14 8.86
C ALA A 270 -1.21 2.53 10.07
N ARG A 271 -1.34 3.28 11.17
CA ARG A 271 -2.06 2.86 12.39
C ARG A 271 -3.48 3.42 12.45
N VAL A 272 -3.90 4.24 11.50
CA VAL A 272 -5.23 4.85 11.47
C VAL A 272 -6.28 3.77 11.22
N THR A 273 -7.15 3.56 12.21
CA THR A 273 -8.32 2.67 12.11
C THR A 273 -9.64 3.44 12.01
N ASP A 274 -9.63 4.75 12.33
CA ASP A 274 -10.80 5.63 12.29
C ASP A 274 -10.43 7.01 11.73
N THR A 275 -11.30 7.53 10.87
CA THR A 275 -11.25 8.87 10.28
C THR A 275 -11.09 10.03 11.28
N ARG A 276 -11.44 9.85 12.57
CA ARG A 276 -11.25 10.88 13.61
C ARG A 276 -9.78 11.24 13.85
N ALA A 277 -8.84 10.36 13.53
CA ALA A 277 -7.41 10.62 13.68
C ALA A 277 -6.82 11.46 12.52
N LEU A 278 -7.52 11.53 11.39
CA LEU A 278 -7.00 12.15 10.17
C LEU A 278 -6.79 13.68 10.25
N PRO A 279 -7.64 14.48 10.94
CA PRO A 279 -7.42 15.91 11.07
C PRO A 279 -6.07 16.28 11.69
N ALA A 280 -5.66 15.60 12.77
CA ALA A 280 -4.37 15.83 13.42
C ALA A 280 -3.17 15.44 12.52
N LEU A 281 -3.34 14.41 11.69
CA LEU A 281 -2.31 14.00 10.73
C LEU A 281 -2.19 14.97 9.55
N LEU A 282 -3.31 15.56 9.11
CA LEU A 282 -3.28 16.62 8.09
C LEU A 282 -2.66 17.91 8.62
N GLU A 283 -2.87 18.26 9.89
CA GLU A 283 -2.19 19.38 10.54
C GLU A 283 -0.67 19.20 10.52
N ARG A 284 -0.18 18.03 10.94
CA ARG A 284 1.25 17.71 10.89
C ARG A 284 1.80 17.67 9.47
N SER A 285 1.01 17.17 8.52
CA SER A 285 1.38 17.17 7.10
C SER A 285 1.50 18.59 6.57
N ALA A 286 0.57 19.49 6.96
CA ALA A 286 0.62 20.90 6.59
C ALA A 286 1.87 21.59 7.17
N ALA A 287 2.20 21.33 8.44
CA ALA A 287 3.42 21.84 9.05
C ALA A 287 4.69 21.34 8.33
N THR A 288 4.73 20.06 7.97
CA THR A 288 5.86 19.43 7.26
C THR A 288 6.06 20.00 5.86
N LEU A 289 4.96 20.36 5.17
CA LEU A 289 4.99 20.95 3.84
C LEU A 289 5.12 22.48 3.83
N ASP A 290 5.12 23.13 5.01
CA ASP A 290 4.98 24.59 5.15
C ASP A 290 3.75 25.11 4.38
N ALA A 291 2.62 24.41 4.57
CA ALA A 291 1.34 24.71 3.94
C ALA A 291 0.42 25.51 4.86
N SER A 292 -0.27 26.52 4.32
CA SER A 292 -1.34 27.25 5.03
C SER A 292 -2.60 26.41 5.18
N GLY A 293 -2.85 25.50 4.25
CA GLY A 293 -4.02 24.63 4.26
C GLY A 293 -3.86 23.41 3.36
N ILE A 294 -4.60 22.36 3.71
CA ILE A 294 -4.69 21.12 2.94
C ILE A 294 -6.16 20.76 2.77
N VAL A 295 -6.55 20.36 1.56
CA VAL A 295 -7.85 19.75 1.27
C VAL A 295 -7.63 18.37 0.67
N LEU A 296 -8.32 17.38 1.22
CA LEU A 296 -8.40 16.04 0.67
C LEU A 296 -9.66 15.92 -0.20
N TRP A 297 -9.46 15.83 -1.50
CA TRP A 297 -10.50 15.66 -2.51
C TRP A 297 -10.61 14.21 -2.91
N ILE A 298 -11.79 13.60 -2.84
CA ILE A 298 -12.01 12.21 -3.26
C ILE A 298 -12.99 12.21 -4.44
N ALA A 299 -12.69 11.39 -5.44
CA ALA A 299 -13.53 11.20 -6.60
C ALA A 299 -14.81 10.44 -6.21
N ASP A 300 -15.92 10.79 -6.83
CA ASP A 300 -17.12 9.97 -6.80
C ASP A 300 -16.90 8.61 -7.52
N PRO A 301 -17.80 7.63 -7.37
CA PRO A 301 -17.63 6.31 -7.97
C PRO A 301 -17.46 6.28 -9.48
N ASP A 302 -18.13 7.22 -10.15
CA ASP A 302 -18.04 7.37 -11.59
C ASP A 302 -16.78 8.14 -12.02
N GLY A 303 -16.02 8.65 -11.06
CA GLY A 303 -14.83 9.46 -11.27
C GLY A 303 -15.11 10.71 -12.11
N ARG A 304 -16.29 11.32 -11.95
CA ARG A 304 -16.73 12.52 -12.68
C ARG A 304 -16.51 13.79 -11.88
N GLU A 305 -16.56 13.70 -10.56
CA GLU A 305 -16.43 14.86 -9.68
C GLU A 305 -15.59 14.55 -8.45
N LEU A 306 -14.87 15.57 -7.97
CA LEU A 306 -14.12 15.56 -6.72
C LEU A 306 -14.92 16.27 -5.64
N SER A 307 -15.13 15.59 -4.51
CA SER A 307 -15.75 16.17 -3.32
C SER A 307 -14.70 16.36 -2.23
N PRO A 308 -14.69 17.50 -1.52
CA PRO A 308 -13.78 17.73 -0.40
C PRO A 308 -14.29 16.92 0.80
N ILE A 309 -13.48 15.99 1.29
CA ILE A 309 -13.90 15.10 2.38
C ILE A 309 -13.33 15.58 3.71
N ILE A 310 -12.11 16.12 3.70
CA ILE A 310 -11.45 16.67 4.89
C ILE A 310 -10.68 17.93 4.49
N THR A 311 -10.70 18.94 5.36
CA THR A 311 -9.97 20.20 5.18
C THR A 311 -9.20 20.55 6.46
N HIS A 312 -8.03 21.16 6.30
CA HIS A 312 -7.22 21.71 7.36
C HIS A 312 -6.72 23.10 6.95
N GLY A 313 -6.62 24.04 7.89
CA GLY A 313 -6.07 25.39 7.65
C GLY A 313 -7.03 26.40 7.01
N TYR A 314 -8.27 25.99 6.68
CA TYR A 314 -9.29 26.87 6.10
C TYR A 314 -10.35 27.29 7.13
N PRO A 315 -10.79 28.56 7.16
CA PRO A 315 -11.91 28.98 8.00
C PRO A 315 -13.22 28.35 7.52
N ALA A 316 -14.15 28.09 8.45
CA ALA A 316 -15.40 27.37 8.18
C ALA A 316 -16.22 27.99 7.03
N SER A 317 -16.19 29.31 6.89
CA SER A 317 -16.86 30.05 5.81
C SER A 317 -16.33 29.74 4.42
N VAL A 318 -15.04 29.41 4.29
CA VAL A 318 -14.40 28.97 3.04
C VAL A 318 -14.72 27.50 2.79
N VAL A 319 -14.66 26.67 3.82
CA VAL A 319 -14.98 25.22 3.71
C VAL A 319 -16.41 25.01 3.19
N THR A 320 -17.36 25.84 3.64
CA THR A 320 -18.77 25.73 3.20
C THR A 320 -18.96 26.11 1.72
N ARG A 321 -17.98 26.78 1.10
CA ARG A 321 -18.04 27.28 -0.28
C ARG A 321 -17.20 26.46 -1.27
N LEU A 322 -16.41 25.49 -0.80
CA LEU A 322 -15.48 24.73 -1.67
C LEU A 322 -16.19 23.96 -2.79
N GLY A 323 -17.45 23.54 -2.58
CA GLY A 323 -18.24 22.85 -3.61
C GLY A 323 -17.59 21.54 -4.09
N THR A 324 -18.07 21.01 -5.22
CA THR A 324 -17.41 19.91 -5.94
C THR A 324 -16.61 20.46 -7.13
N ILE A 325 -15.59 19.72 -7.56
CA ILE A 325 -14.79 20.05 -8.74
C ILE A 325 -15.06 19.00 -9.82
N LEU A 326 -15.53 19.43 -11.00
CA LEU A 326 -15.70 18.55 -12.15
C LEU A 326 -14.34 17.99 -12.63
N ARG A 327 -14.31 16.74 -13.07
CA ARG A 327 -13.09 16.07 -13.54
C ARG A 327 -12.42 16.79 -14.71
N ASP A 328 -13.19 17.42 -15.58
CA ASP A 328 -12.73 18.16 -16.75
C ASP A 328 -12.44 19.64 -16.48
N ALA A 329 -12.64 20.11 -15.24
CA ALA A 329 -12.35 21.49 -14.87
C ALA A 329 -10.90 21.89 -15.18
N GLU A 330 -10.72 23.15 -15.54
CA GLU A 330 -9.42 23.76 -15.84
C GLU A 330 -8.75 24.24 -14.56
N ASN A 331 -8.34 23.31 -13.70
CA ASN A 331 -7.53 23.61 -12.52
C ASN A 331 -6.54 22.47 -12.22
N ALA A 332 -5.54 22.75 -11.37
CA ALA A 332 -4.47 21.81 -11.05
C ALA A 332 -4.98 20.54 -10.34
N THR A 333 -6.02 20.64 -9.50
CA THR A 333 -6.61 19.49 -8.81
C THR A 333 -7.26 18.53 -9.81
N ALA A 334 -8.08 19.04 -10.73
CA ALA A 334 -8.70 18.23 -11.78
C ALA A 334 -7.65 17.68 -12.77
N ALA A 335 -6.61 18.45 -13.09
CA ALA A 335 -5.50 17.98 -13.91
C ALA A 335 -4.71 16.84 -13.23
N ALA A 336 -4.45 16.92 -11.93
CA ALA A 336 -3.79 15.86 -11.16
C ALA A 336 -4.63 14.57 -11.15
N LEU A 337 -5.96 14.70 -11.02
CA LEU A 337 -6.87 13.55 -11.14
C LEU A 337 -6.77 12.89 -12.52
N ARG A 338 -6.83 13.68 -13.61
CA ARG A 338 -6.81 13.14 -14.98
C ARG A 338 -5.47 12.52 -15.36
N THR A 339 -4.37 13.12 -14.94
CA THR A 339 -3.02 12.71 -15.35
C THR A 339 -2.38 11.70 -14.40
N SER A 340 -2.89 11.58 -13.16
CA SER A 340 -2.22 10.86 -12.07
C SER A 340 -0.78 11.34 -11.82
N LEU A 341 -0.48 12.59 -12.18
CA LEU A 341 0.80 13.24 -11.96
C LEU A 341 0.61 14.42 -11.02
N LEU A 342 1.61 14.65 -10.16
CA LEU A 342 1.66 15.83 -9.31
C LEU A 342 1.61 17.09 -10.19
N GLN A 343 0.72 18.02 -9.84
CA GLN A 343 0.60 19.33 -10.47
C GLN A 343 0.98 20.43 -9.48
N THR A 344 1.50 21.53 -10.00
CA THR A 344 1.82 22.71 -9.19
C THR A 344 1.17 23.95 -9.78
N VAL A 345 0.79 24.87 -8.90
CA VAL A 345 0.35 26.22 -9.27
C VAL A 345 1.35 27.18 -8.67
N LYS A 346 1.99 27.97 -9.53
CA LYS A 346 2.94 28.99 -9.10
C LYS A 346 2.22 30.05 -8.27
N SER A 347 2.85 30.51 -7.18
CA SER A 347 2.35 31.64 -6.41
C SER A 347 2.27 32.91 -7.27
N ASP A 348 1.28 33.76 -7.01
CA ASP A 348 1.17 35.09 -7.60
C ASP A 348 1.15 36.19 -6.52
N ALA A 349 0.81 37.43 -6.91
CA ALA A 349 0.81 38.57 -6.00
C ALA A 349 -0.32 38.52 -4.94
N VAL A 350 -1.32 37.65 -5.11
CA VAL A 350 -2.54 37.60 -4.32
C VAL A 350 -2.73 36.24 -3.65
N SER A 351 -2.23 35.17 -4.26
CA SER A 351 -2.42 33.78 -3.82
C SER A 351 -1.09 33.05 -3.61
N GLY A 352 -1.03 32.21 -2.58
CA GLY A 352 0.09 31.30 -2.35
C GLY A 352 0.27 30.29 -3.48
N GLY A 353 1.44 29.63 -3.51
CA GLY A 353 1.67 28.51 -4.41
C GLY A 353 0.81 27.31 -3.98
N ALA A 354 0.57 26.37 -4.89
CA ALA A 354 -0.17 25.15 -4.55
C ALA A 354 0.45 23.90 -5.15
N ILE A 355 0.28 22.79 -4.46
CA ILE A 355 0.63 21.45 -4.90
C ILE A 355 -0.65 20.62 -4.93
N ALA A 356 -0.92 19.96 -6.04
CA ALA A 356 -1.99 18.98 -6.18
C ALA A 356 -1.35 17.60 -6.41
N ALA A 357 -1.28 16.81 -5.35
CA ALA A 357 -0.69 15.48 -5.35
C ALA A 357 -1.78 14.40 -5.52
N PRO A 358 -1.71 13.55 -6.55
CA PRO A 358 -2.74 12.55 -6.82
C PRO A 358 -2.70 11.41 -5.80
N LEU A 359 -3.89 10.93 -5.40
CA LEU A 359 -4.06 9.73 -4.58
C LEU A 359 -4.17 8.52 -5.51
N VAL A 360 -3.03 7.94 -5.87
CA VAL A 360 -2.96 6.86 -6.86
C VAL A 360 -3.10 5.50 -6.17
N THR A 361 -4.06 4.71 -6.64
CA THR A 361 -4.28 3.32 -6.24
C THR A 361 -4.08 2.40 -7.45
N PRO A 362 -4.09 1.06 -7.28
CA PRO A 362 -4.07 0.14 -8.42
C PRO A 362 -5.22 0.32 -9.41
N SER A 363 -6.35 0.90 -8.98
CA SER A 363 -7.52 1.19 -9.82
C SER A 363 -7.43 2.55 -10.53
N GLY A 364 -6.35 3.30 -10.32
CA GLY A 364 -6.15 4.66 -10.83
C GLY A 364 -6.18 5.71 -9.73
N CYS A 365 -6.22 6.98 -10.14
CA CYS A 365 -6.29 8.12 -9.24
C CYS A 365 -7.72 8.24 -8.67
N VAL A 366 -7.86 8.03 -7.36
CA VAL A 366 -9.17 8.04 -6.66
C VAL A 366 -9.46 9.37 -5.96
N GLY A 367 -8.54 10.32 -6.05
CA GLY A 367 -8.63 11.60 -5.39
C GLY A 367 -7.34 12.40 -5.49
N VAL A 368 -7.31 13.56 -4.87
CA VAL A 368 -6.17 14.48 -4.89
C VAL A 368 -6.04 15.14 -3.54
N MET A 369 -4.82 15.19 -3.01
CA MET A 369 -4.45 16.07 -1.90
C MET A 369 -4.01 17.41 -2.49
N ALA A 370 -4.74 18.47 -2.20
CA ALA A 370 -4.36 19.84 -2.57
C ALA A 370 -3.79 20.54 -1.34
N ALA A 371 -2.60 21.12 -1.44
CA ALA A 371 -1.92 21.86 -0.39
C ALA A 371 -1.55 23.25 -0.89
N GLU A 372 -1.95 24.29 -0.16
CA GLU A 372 -1.50 25.66 -0.41
C GLU A 372 -0.19 25.88 0.35
N VAL A 373 0.92 25.96 -0.39
CA VAL A 373 2.28 25.99 0.14
C VAL A 373 2.86 27.39 0.11
N ARG A 374 3.67 27.71 1.12
CA ARG A 374 4.31 29.01 1.29
C ARG A 374 5.73 29.01 0.75
N ASN A 375 6.29 30.22 0.60
CA ASN A 375 7.72 30.45 0.38
C ASN A 375 8.29 29.73 -0.86
N GLY A 376 7.53 29.64 -1.95
CA GLY A 376 7.95 28.95 -3.17
C GLY A 376 7.99 27.42 -3.04
N GLY A 377 7.29 26.85 -2.06
CA GLY A 377 7.28 25.41 -1.81
C GLY A 377 6.79 24.56 -2.98
N GLU A 378 6.07 25.16 -3.93
CA GLU A 378 5.65 24.51 -5.18
C GLU A 378 6.79 24.26 -6.17
N GLN A 379 7.96 24.86 -5.93
CA GLN A 379 9.19 24.66 -6.73
C GLN A 379 10.26 23.86 -5.97
N ASP A 380 10.04 23.61 -4.68
CA ASP A 380 10.98 22.87 -3.83
C ASP A 380 10.83 21.36 -4.04
N ALA A 381 11.85 20.75 -4.65
CA ALA A 381 11.86 19.32 -4.96
C ALA A 381 11.64 18.43 -3.71
N THR A 382 12.12 18.85 -2.54
CA THR A 382 11.95 18.08 -1.30
C THR A 382 10.51 18.15 -0.82
N LYS A 383 9.86 19.32 -0.89
CA LYS A 383 8.44 19.47 -0.55
C LYS A 383 7.53 18.74 -1.54
N LEU A 384 7.86 18.75 -2.83
CA LEU A 384 7.13 17.98 -3.86
C LEU A 384 7.23 16.48 -3.61
N ALA A 385 8.42 15.98 -3.26
CA ALA A 385 8.62 14.59 -2.87
C ALA A 385 7.84 14.24 -1.60
N ALA A 386 7.91 15.08 -0.58
CA ALA A 386 7.16 14.91 0.67
C ALA A 386 5.64 14.86 0.42
N ALA A 387 5.10 15.79 -0.38
CA ALA A 387 3.69 15.82 -0.73
C ALA A 387 3.25 14.54 -1.48
N THR A 388 4.12 14.04 -2.37
CA THR A 388 3.88 12.78 -3.09
C THR A 388 3.86 11.58 -2.14
N ILE A 389 4.80 11.51 -1.19
CA ILE A 389 4.86 10.43 -0.20
C ILE A 389 3.62 10.44 0.70
N VAL A 390 3.22 11.62 1.21
CA VAL A 390 2.03 11.77 2.05
C VAL A 390 0.76 11.40 1.28
N ALA A 391 0.62 11.87 0.03
CA ALA A 391 -0.50 11.51 -0.83
C ALA A 391 -0.58 10.00 -1.10
N ALA A 392 0.56 9.35 -1.32
CA ALA A 392 0.60 7.89 -1.52
C ALA A 392 0.13 7.13 -0.27
N GLN A 393 0.50 7.58 0.93
CA GLN A 393 0.00 6.98 2.18
C GLN A 393 -1.50 7.22 2.37
N LEU A 394 -1.97 8.45 2.14
CA LEU A 394 -3.40 8.78 2.21
C LEU A 394 -4.23 7.94 1.23
N ALA A 395 -3.70 7.65 0.04
CA ALA A 395 -4.38 6.81 -0.95
C ALA A 395 -4.69 5.39 -0.42
N THR A 396 -3.91 4.87 0.55
CA THR A 396 -4.16 3.56 1.17
C THR A 396 -5.34 3.57 2.14
N LEU A 397 -5.72 4.74 2.65
CA LEU A 397 -6.81 4.91 3.62
C LEU A 397 -8.15 5.19 2.94
N VAL A 398 -8.13 5.57 1.67
CA VAL A 398 -9.32 5.85 0.87
C VAL A 398 -9.79 4.54 0.24
N GLY A 399 -10.88 3.97 0.78
CA GLY A 399 -11.56 2.81 0.20
C GLY A 399 -12.15 3.10 -1.19
N PRO A 400 -12.63 2.09 -1.92
CA PRO A 400 -13.29 2.31 -3.19
C PRO A 400 -14.43 3.33 -3.04
N PRO A 401 -14.60 4.24 -4.00
CA PRO A 401 -15.54 5.35 -3.89
C PRO A 401 -16.96 4.84 -3.59
N SER A 402 -17.56 5.36 -2.52
CA SER A 402 -18.89 4.96 -2.06
C SER A 402 -19.97 5.46 -3.03
N SER A 403 -20.85 4.57 -3.49
CA SER A 403 -21.98 4.95 -4.35
C SER A 403 -22.85 6.01 -3.68
N LYS A 404 -23.03 7.16 -4.35
CA LYS A 404 -24.08 8.10 -3.94
C LYS A 404 -25.42 7.38 -4.11
N ALA A 405 -26.20 7.27 -3.03
CA ALA A 405 -27.59 6.88 -3.14
C ALA A 405 -28.28 7.89 -4.07
N HIS A 406 -28.85 7.40 -5.17
CA HIS A 406 -29.72 8.19 -6.03
C HIS A 406 -30.86 8.70 -5.14
N ALA A 407 -30.88 9.99 -4.86
CA ALA A 407 -32.06 10.64 -4.33
C ALA A 407 -33.10 10.62 -5.46
N GLU A 408 -34.05 9.70 -5.37
CA GLU A 408 -35.29 9.75 -6.15
C GLU A 408 -35.96 11.10 -5.89
N ALA A 409 -35.77 12.04 -6.81
CA ALA A 409 -36.63 13.20 -6.93
C ALA A 409 -37.95 12.72 -7.52
N THR A 410 -38.89 12.39 -6.63
CA THR A 410 -40.31 12.36 -6.97
C THR A 410 -40.79 13.81 -7.06
N GLY A 411 -41.09 14.23 -8.29
CA GLY A 411 -41.86 15.42 -8.64
C GLY A 411 -42.81 15.06 -9.75
#